data_AF-A0A192H324-F1
#
_entry.id   AF-A0A192H324-F1
#
_cell.length_a   1.000
_cell.length_b   1.000
_cell.length_c   1.000
_cell.angle_alpha   90.00
_cell.angle_beta   90.00
_cell.angle_gamma   90.00
#
_symmetry.space_group_name_H-M   'P 1'
#
loop_
_entity.id
_entity.type
_entity.pdbx_description
1 polymer ?
#
loop_
_entity_poly.entity_id
_entity_poly.type
_entity_poly.pdbx_seq_one_letter_code
_entity_poly.pdbx_strand_id
1 'polypeptide(L)'
;MEINELTTRARKIRTAYHELEIKQDGRPWTTEQDALAFLTDAGLVGRLVMAQQGSWPAAQSEFSLDYKIAESIWWLSVLADANDIDMTAALENFLQSREQHLR
;
A
#
# COMPACT_ATOMS: atom_id res chain seq x y z
N MET A 1 7.59 -14.24 0.11
CA MET A 1 7.85 -13.36 -1.04
C MET A 1 8.89 -12.37 -0.59
N GLU A 2 10.00 -12.28 -1.31
CA GLU A 2 11.05 -11.31 -1.00
C GLU A 2 10.59 -9.90 -1.36
N ILE A 3 11.12 -8.86 -0.68
CA ILE A 3 10.73 -7.46 -0.94
C ILE A 3 11.02 -7.07 -2.39
N ASN A 4 12.15 -7.52 -2.95
CA ASN A 4 12.48 -7.26 -4.35
C ASN A 4 11.49 -7.92 -5.33
N GLU A 5 10.96 -9.10 -4.98
CA GLU A 5 9.91 -9.76 -5.75
C GLU A 5 8.59 -8.97 -5.66
N LEU A 6 8.23 -8.50 -4.46
CA LEU A 6 7.08 -7.62 -4.23
C LEU A 6 7.16 -6.37 -5.10
N THR A 7 8.26 -5.61 -5.02
CA THR A 7 8.44 -4.36 -5.77
C THR A 7 8.36 -4.59 -7.27
N THR A 8 8.96 -5.67 -7.78
CA THR A 8 8.90 -6.02 -9.20
C THR A 8 7.46 -6.32 -9.65
N ARG A 9 6.71 -7.08 -8.85
CA ARG A 9 5.32 -7.42 -9.15
C ARG A 9 4.41 -6.20 -9.01
N ALA A 10 4.61 -5.38 -7.99
CA ALA A 10 3.85 -4.17 -7.73
C ALA A 10 3.98 -3.18 -8.88
N ARG A 11 5.21 -2.91 -9.35
CA ARG A 11 5.48 -2.08 -10.52
C ARG A 11 4.74 -2.56 -11.76
N LYS A 12 4.81 -3.87 -12.07
CA LYS A 12 4.12 -4.45 -13.24
C LYS A 12 2.60 -4.26 -13.16
N ILE A 13 2.01 -4.48 -11.99
CA ILE A 13 0.56 -4.28 -11.78
C ILE A 13 0.22 -2.80 -11.95
N ARG A 14 1.02 -1.89 -11.40
CA ARG A 14 0.78 -0.45 -11.51
C ARG A 14 0.89 0.05 -12.96
N THR A 15 1.87 -0.44 -13.73
CA THR A 15 1.97 -0.16 -15.16
C THR A 15 0.70 -0.60 -15.90
N ALA A 16 0.15 -1.77 -15.59
CA ALA A 16 -1.09 -2.23 -16.19
C ALA A 16 -2.29 -1.33 -15.83
N TYR A 17 -2.35 -0.81 -14.60
CA TYR A 17 -3.36 0.18 -14.22
C TYR A 17 -3.18 1.52 -14.95
N HIS A 18 -1.96 2.02 -15.15
CA HIS A 18 -1.72 3.21 -15.97
C HIS A 18 -2.28 3.04 -17.38
N GLU A 19 -2.12 1.85 -18.00
CA GLU A 19 -2.70 1.57 -19.31
C GLU A 19 -4.24 1.60 -19.30
N LEU A 20 -4.87 1.19 -18.20
CA LEU A 20 -6.32 1.27 -18.04
C LEU A 20 -6.78 2.71 -17.87
N GLU A 21 -6.10 3.50 -17.04
CA GLU A 21 -6.39 4.91 -16.79
C GLU A 21 -6.24 5.74 -18.07
N ILE A 22 -5.23 5.46 -18.90
CA ILE A 22 -5.08 6.10 -20.22
C ILE A 22 -6.28 5.79 -21.12
N LYS A 23 -6.82 4.57 -21.08
CA LYS A 23 -8.00 4.20 -21.87
C LYS A 23 -9.29 4.87 -21.36
N GLN A 24 -9.39 5.10 -20.05
CA GLN A 24 -10.59 5.65 -19.41
C GLN A 24 -10.59 7.19 -19.44
N ASP A 25 -9.48 7.80 -19.04
CA ASP A 25 -9.37 9.22 -18.72
C ASP A 25 -8.33 9.96 -19.58
N GLY A 26 -7.68 9.26 -20.52
CA GLY A 26 -6.70 9.83 -21.45
C GLY A 26 -5.32 10.12 -20.87
N ARG A 27 -5.10 9.85 -19.58
CA ARG A 27 -3.82 10.03 -18.88
C ARG A 27 -3.70 9.04 -17.71
N PRO A 28 -2.48 8.61 -17.35
CA PRO A 28 -2.28 7.90 -16.10
C PRO A 28 -2.55 8.83 -14.91
N TRP A 29 -2.88 8.25 -13.77
CA TRP A 29 -2.90 8.93 -12.50
C TRP A 29 -1.51 9.43 -12.12
N THR A 30 -1.48 10.51 -11.33
CA THR A 30 -0.24 11.04 -10.76
C THR A 30 0.11 10.34 -9.45
N THR A 31 1.36 10.47 -9.01
CA THR A 31 1.81 9.96 -7.70
C THR A 31 0.97 10.50 -6.54
N GLU A 32 0.48 11.75 -6.62
CA GLU A 32 -0.43 12.31 -5.61
C GLU A 32 -1.80 11.61 -5.59
N GLN A 33 -2.29 11.18 -6.75
CA GLN A 33 -3.54 10.41 -6.83
C GLN A 33 -3.36 9.00 -6.27
N ASP A 34 -2.22 8.36 -6.53
CA ASP A 34 -1.86 7.08 -5.91
C ASP A 34 -1.76 7.20 -4.38
N ALA A 35 -1.16 8.28 -3.89
CA ALA A 35 -1.08 8.56 -2.45
C ALA A 35 -2.47 8.78 -1.82
N LEU A 36 -3.39 9.43 -2.54
CA LEU A 36 -4.77 9.60 -2.10
C LEU A 36 -5.53 8.27 -2.05
N ALA A 37 -5.31 7.40 -3.04
CA ALA A 37 -5.90 6.06 -3.06
C ALA A 37 -5.42 5.22 -1.88
N PHE A 38 -4.10 5.24 -1.61
CA PHE A 38 -3.52 4.63 -0.42
C PHE A 38 -4.18 5.10 0.88
N LEU A 39 -4.38 6.41 1.07
CA LEU A 39 -5.01 6.93 2.29
C LEU A 39 -6.44 6.41 2.49
N THR A 40 -7.15 6.17 1.39
CA THR A 40 -8.49 5.58 1.44
C THR A 40 -8.43 4.15 1.97
N ASP A 41 -7.54 3.32 1.43
CA ASP A 41 -7.39 1.92 1.86
C ASP A 41 -6.79 1.79 3.26
N ALA A 42 -5.85 2.65 3.63
CA ALA A 42 -5.32 2.73 5.00
C ALA A 42 -6.43 3.05 6.02
N GLY A 43 -7.36 3.94 5.66
CA GLY A 43 -8.55 4.22 6.46
C GLY A 43 -9.47 2.99 6.63
N LEU A 44 -9.61 2.19 5.56
CA LEU A 44 -10.37 0.93 5.62
C LEU A 44 -9.69 -0.11 6.52
N VAL A 45 -8.36 -0.22 6.48
CA VAL A 45 -7.61 -1.07 7.43
C VAL A 45 -7.95 -0.67 8.87
N GLY A 46 -7.91 0.63 9.20
CA GLY A 46 -8.27 1.11 10.54
C GLY A 46 -9.69 0.71 10.96
N ARG A 47 -10.68 0.89 10.08
CA ARG A 47 -12.08 0.50 10.36
C ARG A 47 -12.25 -1.01 10.54
N LEU A 48 -11.59 -1.81 9.70
CA LEU A 48 -11.65 -3.27 9.78
C LEU A 48 -10.98 -3.79 11.05
N VAL A 49 -9.87 -3.18 11.49
CA VAL A 49 -9.26 -3.48 12.79
C VAL A 49 -10.23 -3.15 13.93
N MET A 50 -10.83 -1.97 13.95
CA MET A 50 -11.79 -1.62 15.01
C MET A 50 -13.00 -2.55 15.05
N ALA A 51 -13.50 -2.96 13.88
CA ALA A 51 -14.57 -3.95 13.77
C ALA A 51 -14.14 -5.32 14.33
N GLN A 52 -12.92 -5.77 14.01
CA GLN A 52 -12.34 -7.01 14.55
C GLN A 52 -12.19 -6.96 16.08
N GLN A 53 -11.93 -5.78 16.65
CA GLN A 53 -11.83 -5.56 18.10
C GLN A 53 -13.19 -5.29 18.79
N GLY A 54 -14.28 -5.21 18.03
CA GLY A 54 -15.62 -4.94 18.56
C GLY A 54 -15.87 -3.48 19.01
N SER A 55 -14.95 -2.56 18.72
CA SER A 55 -15.09 -1.13 19.05
C SER A 55 -15.76 -0.31 17.94
N TRP A 56 -16.06 -0.94 16.81
CA TRP A 56 -16.77 -0.34 15.67
C TRP A 56 -17.79 -1.34 15.11
N PRO A 57 -18.94 -0.88 14.57
CA PRO A 57 -19.89 -1.78 13.94
C PRO A 57 -19.20 -2.59 12.84
N ALA A 58 -19.40 -3.91 12.85
CA ALA A 58 -19.01 -4.75 11.74
C ALA A 58 -19.82 -4.33 10.51
N ALA A 59 -19.22 -3.51 9.65
CA ALA A 59 -19.80 -3.20 8.36
C ALA A 59 -19.78 -4.47 7.50
N GLN A 60 -20.79 -4.67 6.66
CA GLN A 60 -20.63 -5.51 5.47
C GLN A 60 -19.61 -4.81 4.58
N SER A 61 -18.34 -5.08 4.83
CA SER A 61 -17.24 -4.67 3.95
C SER A 61 -17.14 -5.71 2.84
N GLU A 62 -17.08 -5.25 1.60
CA GLU A 62 -16.77 -6.09 0.44
C GLU A 62 -15.37 -6.73 0.57
N PHE A 63 -14.48 -6.09 1.33
CA PHE A 63 -13.09 -6.50 1.50
C PHE A 63 -12.81 -6.93 2.94
N SER A 64 -12.02 -7.99 3.09
CA SER A 64 -11.51 -8.47 4.36
C SER A 64 -10.30 -7.66 4.85
N LEU A 65 -9.97 -7.77 6.14
CA LEU A 65 -8.84 -7.05 6.75
C LEU A 65 -7.50 -7.42 6.11
N ASP A 66 -7.26 -8.70 5.86
CA ASP A 66 -6.05 -9.19 5.21
C ASP A 66 -5.91 -8.67 3.78
N TYR A 67 -7.01 -8.60 3.02
CA TYR A 67 -7.03 -8.00 1.68
C TYR A 67 -6.59 -6.53 1.73
N LYS A 68 -7.17 -5.71 2.61
CA LYS A 68 -6.83 -4.28 2.69
C LYS A 68 -5.44 -4.02 3.25
N ILE A 69 -4.92 -4.91 4.11
CA ILE A 69 -3.51 -4.88 4.52
C ILE A 69 -2.61 -5.17 3.31
N ALA A 70 -2.91 -6.21 2.53
CA ALA A 70 -2.14 -6.55 1.34
C ALA A 70 -2.15 -5.43 0.29
N GLU A 71 -3.31 -4.80 0.06
CA GLU A 71 -3.46 -3.66 -0.84
C GLU A 71 -2.69 -2.43 -0.34
N SER A 72 -2.69 -2.18 0.98
CA SER A 72 -1.88 -1.11 1.58
C SER A 72 -0.37 -1.35 1.39
N ILE A 73 0.09 -2.60 1.51
CA ILE A 73 1.49 -2.97 1.24
C ILE A 73 1.83 -2.76 -0.24
N TRP A 74 0.92 -3.12 -1.16
CA TRP A 74 1.09 -2.87 -2.58
C TRP A 74 1.18 -1.37 -2.89
N TRP A 75 0.30 -0.55 -2.33
CA TRP A 75 0.34 0.90 -2.48
C TRP A 75 1.65 1.51 -1.98
N LEU A 76 2.13 1.11 -0.79
CA LEU A 76 3.42 1.58 -0.27
C LEU A 76 4.59 1.16 -1.18
N SER A 77 4.51 0.00 -1.81
CA SER A 77 5.49 -0.46 -2.80
C SER A 77 5.48 0.37 -4.08
N VAL A 78 4.29 0.69 -4.59
CA VAL A 78 4.10 1.60 -5.73
C VAL A 78 4.63 3.00 -5.43
N LEU A 79 4.30 3.54 -4.24
CA LEU A 79 4.74 4.88 -3.84
C LEU A 79 6.25 4.95 -3.64
N ALA A 80 6.87 3.91 -3.09
CA ALA A 80 8.32 3.84 -2.99
C ALA A 80 8.97 3.86 -4.39
N ASP A 81 8.45 3.05 -5.31
CA ASP A 81 8.95 2.99 -6.69
C ASP A 81 8.82 4.33 -7.42
N ALA A 82 7.66 4.98 -7.31
CA ALA A 82 7.39 6.27 -7.95
C ALA A 82 8.21 7.45 -7.38
N ASN A 83 8.89 7.25 -6.24
CA ASN A 83 9.72 8.24 -5.57
C ASN A 83 11.20 7.82 -5.48
N ASP A 84 11.63 6.84 -6.29
CA ASP A 84 13.01 6.34 -6.34
C ASP A 84 13.54 5.84 -4.98
N ILE A 85 12.67 5.24 -4.16
CA ILE A 85 13.01 4.71 -2.83
C ILE A 85 13.30 3.20 -2.94
N ASP A 86 14.50 2.80 -2.50
CA ASP A 86 14.82 1.38 -2.24
C ASP A 86 14.08 0.91 -0.98
N MET A 87 12.99 0.17 -1.20
CA MET A 87 12.14 -0.34 -0.12
C MET A 87 12.88 -1.31 0.81
N THR A 88 13.79 -2.13 0.29
CA THR A 88 14.55 -3.09 1.10
C THR A 88 15.47 -2.33 2.06
N ALA A 89 16.26 -1.41 1.53
CA ALA A 89 17.15 -0.58 2.34
C ALA A 89 16.37 0.30 3.34
N ALA A 90 15.24 0.89 2.92
CA ALA A 90 14.40 1.71 3.78
C ALA A 90 13.87 0.93 4.99
N LEU A 91 13.40 -0.30 4.76
CA LEU A 91 12.87 -1.15 5.83
C LEU A 91 13.97 -1.63 6.78
N GLU A 92 15.11 -2.09 6.24
CA GLU A 92 16.27 -2.50 7.04
C GLU A 92 16.74 -1.38 7.97
N ASN A 93 16.92 -0.17 7.42
CA ASN A 93 17.33 1.01 8.18
C ASN A 93 16.31 1.36 9.28
N PHE A 94 15.02 1.33 8.96
CA PHE A 94 13.97 1.61 9.94
C PHE A 94 13.99 0.61 11.10
N LEU A 95 14.03 -0.69 10.80
CA LEU A 95 14.04 -1.74 11.82
C LEU A 95 15.28 -1.65 12.70
N GLN A 96 16.47 -1.50 12.11
CA GLN A 96 17.71 -1.31 12.85
C GLN A 96 17.65 -0.08 13.77
N SER A 97 17.09 1.04 13.30
CA SER A 97 16.89 2.23 14.12
C SER A 97 15.98 1.97 15.32
N ARG A 98 14.87 1.23 15.14
CA ARG A 98 13.94 0.90 16.23
C ARG A 98 14.57 -0.04 17.25
N GLU A 99 15.31 -1.04 16.80
CA GLU A 99 16.04 -1.97 17.67
C GLU A 99 17.10 -1.25 18.52
N GLN A 100 17.83 -0.30 17.94
CA GLN A 100 18.80 0.51 18.68
C GLN A 100 18.11 1.44 19.68
N HIS A 101 16.96 2.01 19.34
CA HIS A 101 16.22 2.92 20.21
C HIS A 101 15.61 2.23 21.45
N LEU A 102 15.29 0.94 21.36
CA LEU A 102 14.68 0.17 22.43
C LEU A 102 15.68 -0.58 23.32
N ARG A 103 16.99 -0.45 23.05
CA ARG A 103 18.08 -0.95 23.89
C ARG A 103 18.54 0.11 24.88
#